data_AF-A0A914NKX7-F1
#
_entry.id   AF-A0A914NKX7-F1
#
_cell.length_a   1.000
_cell.length_b   1.000
_cell.length_c   1.000
_cell.angle_alpha   90.00
_cell.angle_beta   90.00
_cell.angle_gamma   90.00
#
_symmetry.space_group_name_H-M   'P 1'
#
loop_
_entity.id
_entity.type
_entity.pdbx_description
1 polymer ?
#
loop_
_entity_poly.entity_id
_entity_poly.type
_entity_poly.pdbx_seq_one_letter_code
_entity_poly.pdbx_strand_id
1 'polypeptide(L)'
;MSSLILEASEHKEKGNKYYQQGRYEDSTEPTYFTNRALCNLNLQRWESAAEDCRRALDLDRKNIKANYYLGKVYMQLGQYDE
;
A
#
# COMPACT_ATOMS: atom_id res chain seq x y z
N MET A 1 -1.12 0.51 26.57
CA MET A 1 -0.08 1.03 25.65
C MET A 1 0.87 -0.04 25.12
N SER A 2 1.19 -1.10 25.87
CA SER A 2 2.07 -2.20 25.41
C SER A 2 1.46 -3.12 24.33
N SER A 3 0.17 -3.44 24.40
CA SER A 3 -0.49 -4.37 23.46
C SER A 3 -0.57 -3.85 22.02
N LEU A 4 -0.84 -2.55 21.85
CA LEU A 4 -0.96 -1.90 20.53
C LEU A 4 0.37 -1.85 19.77
N ILE A 5 1.49 -1.72 20.50
CA ILE A 5 2.83 -1.74 19.90
C ILE A 5 3.19 -3.16 19.44
N LEU A 6 2.79 -4.17 20.22
CA LEU A 6 2.97 -5.58 19.86
C LEU A 6 2.19 -5.94 18.59
N GLU A 7 0.90 -5.60 18.51
CA GLU A 7 0.10 -5.83 17.30
C GLU A 7 0.71 -5.13 16.07
N ALA A 8 1.05 -3.85 16.20
CA ALA A 8 1.68 -3.10 15.11
C ALA A 8 3.01 -3.73 14.64
N SER A 9 3.80 -4.28 15.56
CA SER A 9 5.04 -4.99 15.23
C SER A 9 4.77 -6.33 14.53
N GLU A 10 3.73 -7.04 14.92
CA GLU A 10 3.34 -8.32 14.32
C GLU A 10 2.83 -8.15 12.88
N HIS A 11 1.98 -7.14 12.64
CA HIS A 11 1.53 -6.80 11.29
C HIS A 11 2.70 -6.40 10.39
N LYS A 12 3.70 -5.68 10.93
CA LYS A 12 4.92 -5.31 10.21
C LYS A 12 5.74 -6.55 9.82
N GLU A 13 5.95 -7.48 10.76
CA GLU A 13 6.71 -8.71 10.48
C GLU A 13 6.00 -9.64 9.50
N LYS A 14 4.67 -9.79 9.61
CA LYS A 14 3.87 -10.54 8.63
C LYS A 14 4.03 -9.97 7.22
N GLY A 15 3.89 -8.65 7.06
CA GLY A 15 4.10 -7.97 5.77
C GLY A 15 5.49 -8.23 5.17
N ASN A 16 6.54 -8.18 6.00
CA ASN A 16 7.91 -8.48 5.56
C ASN A 16 8.10 -9.94 5.16
N LYS A 17 7.48 -10.87 5.88
CA LYS A 17 7.57 -12.31 5.57
C LYS A 17 6.89 -12.65 4.25
N TYR A 18 5.72 -12.08 3.97
CA TYR A 18 5.06 -12.24 2.66
C TYR A 18 5.88 -11.65 1.51
N TYR A 19 6.54 -10.51 1.75
CA TYR A 19 7.46 -9.92 0.78
C TYR A 19 8.65 -10.85 0.46
N GLN A 20 9.31 -11.40 1.50
CA GLN A 20 10.43 -12.32 1.33
C GLN A 20 10.03 -13.64 0.64
N GLN A 21 8.79 -14.09 0.82
CA GLN A 21 8.29 -15.34 0.23
C GLN A 21 7.77 -15.19 -1.21
N GLY A 22 7.75 -13.97 -1.77
CA GLY A 22 7.17 -13.71 -3.09
C GLY A 22 5.65 -13.91 -3.16
N ARG A 23 4.98 -14.14 -2.02
CA ARG A 23 3.54 -14.40 -1.90
C ARG A 23 2.75 -13.15 -1.49
N TYR A 24 3.29 -11.98 -1.83
CA TYR A 24 2.77 -10.71 -1.36
C TYR A 24 1.38 -10.36 -1.93
N GLU A 25 0.96 -10.99 -3.02
CA GLU A 25 -0.38 -10.82 -3.58
C GLU A 25 -1.47 -11.46 -2.71
N ASP A 26 -1.13 -12.46 -1.90
CA ASP A 26 -2.05 -13.13 -0.96
C ASP A 26 -2.25 -12.34 0.34
N SER A 27 -1.55 -11.21 0.52
CA SER A 27 -1.70 -10.41 1.74
C SER A 27 -3.14 -9.89 1.84
N THR A 28 -3.77 -10.07 2.99
CA THR A 28 -5.09 -9.51 3.31
C THR A 28 -4.98 -8.22 4.12
N GLU A 29 -3.77 -7.70 4.30
CA GLU A 29 -3.49 -6.55 5.14
C GLU A 29 -3.47 -5.26 4.30
N PRO A 30 -4.40 -4.32 4.48
CA PRO A 30 -4.40 -3.05 3.74
C PRO A 30 -3.08 -2.29 3.88
N THR A 31 -2.45 -2.39 5.06
CA THR A 31 -1.16 -1.75 5.37
C THR A 31 -0.06 -2.20 4.41
N TYR A 32 -0.04 -3.48 4.02
CA TYR A 32 0.95 -4.01 3.08
C TYR A 32 0.87 -3.27 1.74
N PHE A 33 -0.33 -3.21 1.16
CA PHE A 33 -0.57 -2.55 -0.12
C PHE A 33 -0.31 -1.05 -0.04
N THR A 34 -0.67 -0.36 1.05
CA THR A 34 -0.33 1.06 1.19
C THR A 34 1.17 1.32 1.27
N ASN A 35 1.95 0.44 1.91
CA ASN A 35 3.40 0.56 1.95
C ASN A 35 4.01 0.28 0.56
N ARG A 36 3.50 -0.74 -0.16
CA ARG A 36 3.94 -1.05 -1.53
C ARG A 36 3.60 0.07 -2.51
N ALA A 37 2.42 0.67 -2.39
CA ALA A 37 2.01 1.85 -3.14
C ALA A 37 2.96 3.03 -2.93
N LEU A 38 3.38 3.27 -1.68
CA LEU A 38 4.34 4.32 -1.37
C LEU A 38 5.71 4.07 -2.00
N CYS A 39 6.20 2.82 -1.97
CA CYS A 39 7.43 2.46 -2.67
C CYS A 39 7.31 2.68 -4.18
N ASN A 40 6.21 2.26 -4.79
CA ASN A 40 5.94 2.45 -6.21
C ASN A 40 5.82 3.95 -6.58
N LEU A 41 5.19 4.77 -5.73
CA LEU A 41 5.17 6.24 -5.86
C LEU A 41 6.58 6.84 -5.89
N ASN A 42 7.47 6.41 -4.97
CA ASN A 42 8.85 6.90 -4.92
C ASN A 42 9.68 6.44 -6.13
N LEU A 43 9.35 5.29 -6.70
CA LEU A 43 9.96 4.74 -7.92
C LEU A 43 9.31 5.29 -9.20
N GLN A 44 8.35 6.22 -9.10
CA GLN A 44 7.60 6.77 -10.23
C GLN A 44 6.87 5.71 -11.07
N ARG A 45 6.45 4.62 -10.43
CA ARG A 45 5.65 3.54 -11.05
C ARG A 45 4.18 3.77 -10.75
N TRP A 46 3.59 4.71 -11.46
CA TRP A 46 2.28 5.28 -11.12
C TRP A 46 1.15 4.26 -11.25
N GLU A 47 1.11 3.48 -12.32
CA GLU A 47 0.07 2.47 -12.58
C GLU A 47 0.08 1.40 -11.49
N SER A 48 1.27 0.88 -11.13
CA SER A 48 1.43 -0.10 -10.05
C SER A 48 1.06 0.49 -8.69
N ALA A 49 1.39 1.75 -8.43
CA ALA A 49 0.98 2.43 -7.20
C ALA A 49 -0.53 2.60 -7.11
N ALA A 50 -1.21 2.93 -8.21
CA ALA A 50 -2.68 3.01 -8.24
C ALA A 50 -3.34 1.65 -8.00
N GLU A 51 -2.79 0.57 -8.58
CA GLU A 51 -3.30 -0.78 -8.36
C GLU A 51 -3.18 -1.20 -6.89
N ASP A 52 -2.04 -0.92 -6.26
CA ASP A 52 -1.83 -1.15 -4.83
C ASP A 52 -2.81 -0.35 -3.97
N CYS A 53 -3.03 0.93 -4.30
CA CYS A 53 -3.99 1.74 -3.57
C CYS A 53 -5.43 1.20 -3.71
N ARG A 54 -5.83 0.77 -4.92
CA ARG A 54 -7.15 0.15 -5.14
C ARG A 54 -7.32 -1.12 -4.32
N ARG A 55 -6.31 -2.00 -4.33
CA ARG A 55 -6.34 -3.25 -3.53
C ARG A 55 -6.40 -2.97 -2.03
N ALA A 56 -5.69 -1.95 -1.55
CA ALA A 56 -5.80 -1.49 -0.17
C ALA A 56 -7.21 -0.99 0.18
N LEU A 57 -7.88 -0.29 -0.75
CA LEU A 57 -9.25 0.22 -0.58
C LEU A 57 -10.32 -0.87 -0.70
N ASP A 58 -10.07 -1.92 -1.48
CA ASP A 58 -10.94 -3.09 -1.54
C ASP A 58 -10.96 -3.84 -0.20
N LEU A 59 -9.82 -3.92 0.48
CA LEU A 59 -9.68 -4.53 1.80
C LEU A 59 -10.15 -3.61 2.93
N ASP A 60 -9.85 -2.31 2.85
CA ASP A 60 -10.32 -1.29 3.78
C ASP A 60 -10.69 0.00 3.02
N ARG A 61 -11.99 0.14 2.74
CA ARG A 61 -12.54 1.31 2.03
C ARG A 61 -12.30 2.63 2.76
N LYS A 62 -12.04 2.61 4.07
CA LYS A 62 -11.80 3.81 4.88
C LYS A 62 -10.31 4.10 5.06
N ASN A 63 -9.43 3.40 4.34
CA ASN A 63 -8.00 3.61 4.45
C ASN A 63 -7.60 4.99 3.89
N ILE A 64 -7.32 5.92 4.81
CA ILE A 64 -6.97 7.32 4.50
C ILE A 64 -5.68 7.39 3.67
N LYS A 65 -4.69 6.53 3.99
CA LYS A 65 -3.40 6.53 3.27
C LYS A 65 -3.58 6.08 1.82
N ALA A 66 -4.36 5.03 1.59
CA ALA A 66 -4.63 4.54 0.24
C ALA A 66 -5.33 5.61 -0.62
N ASN A 67 -6.35 6.30 -0.08
CA ASN A 67 -7.00 7.41 -0.78
C ASN A 67 -6.03 8.56 -1.08
N TYR A 68 -5.20 8.95 -0.10
CA TYR A 68 -4.22 10.02 -0.27
C TYR A 68 -3.17 9.68 -1.35
N TYR A 69 -2.63 8.47 -1.32
CA TYR A 69 -1.67 8.00 -2.32
C TYR A 69 -2.29 7.89 -3.70
N LEU A 70 -3.52 7.37 -3.81
CA LEU A 70 -4.24 7.30 -5.07
C LEU A 70 -4.45 8.69 -5.69
N GLY A 71 -4.81 9.69 -4.88
CA GLY A 71 -4.90 11.08 -5.32
C GLY A 71 -3.56 11.60 -5.87
N LYS A 72 -2.45 11.34 -5.18
CA LYS A 72 -1.11 11.69 -5.69
C LYS A 72 -0.79 10.99 -7.01
N VAL A 73 -1.13 9.71 -7.14
CA VAL A 73 -0.91 8.96 -8.39
C VAL A 73 -1.70 9.58 -9.54
N TYR A 74 -2.98 9.91 -9.35
CA TYR A 74 -3.79 10.52 -10.41
C TYR A 74 -3.29 11.91 -10.82
N MET A 75 -2.79 12.71 -9.87
CA MET A 75 -2.15 13.97 -10.21
C MET A 75 -0.91 13.80 -11.09
N GLN A 76 -0.14 12.73 -10.86
CA GLN A 76 1.03 12.44 -11.70
C GLN A 76 0.62 11.87 -13.06
N LEU A 77 -0.28 10.88 -13.12
CA LEU A 77 -0.75 10.32 -14.40
C LEU A 77 -1.37 11.38 -15.31
N GLY A 78 -2.16 12.31 -14.75
CA GLY A 78 -2.70 13.44 -15.52
C GLY A 78 -1.64 14.46 -15.98
N GLN A 79 -0.41 14.42 -15.45
CA GLN A 79 0.74 15.17 -15.94
C GLN A 79 1.57 14.38 -16.98
N TYR A 80 1.34 13.08 -17.15
CA TYR A 80 2.00 12.26 -18.18
C TYR A 80 1.17 12.15 -19.47
N ASP A 81 -0.10 12.55 -19.45
CA ASP A 81 -0.99 12.56 -20.63
C ASP A 81 -0.78 13.82 -21.54
N GLU A 82 0.27 14.62 -21.32
CA GLU A 82 0.67 15.81 -22.11
C GLU A 82 2.02 15.63 -22.81
#